data_AF-A0A520QVK5-F1
#
_entry.id   AF-A0A520QVK5-F1
#
_cell.length_a   1.000
_cell.length_b   1.000
_cell.length_c   1.000
_cell.angle_alpha   90.00
_cell.angle_beta   90.00
_cell.angle_gamma   90.00
#
_symmetry.space_group_name_H-M   'P 1'
#
loop_
_entity.id
_entity.type
_entity.pdbx_description
1 polymer ?
#
loop_
_entity_poly.entity_id
_entity_poly.type
_entity_poly.pdbx_seq_one_letter_code
_entity_poly.pdbx_strand_id
1 'polypeptide(L)'
;MTERTLLWGLAMTLATRRALLPVVVLLTGCMAAPPEAPVDELGSNLNARERRERAGQIRDIAASYGIREGSWLVAGVGDAETYLTQCQHNLTWACRGPVHADCGGRAVVAGSGDGPCWREQGGLGIFQLDGGTYDQTLRRDGRRVLSIEGNIRAGTEFILDMVVRSTYISGVSSRAQAAAWMNGVTTSNSRFPIWVKTVTHYYNGCRPGARCYNDRYARYRRFARNIRSEFGNSFWTSGSSAGSDWIGSVCDPSASDACELGLPGQRCLTTDSSGVCVSSCEGFCPDRSGFSTTFCVSLDGGATGTCLPMATGGCPPGTSAREMSRHVGSSGASMRTGTVCAPSAAPEPPRGLCADSCASAGNGTCEDGGADSVFSDCAFGTDCGDCGVRDPGDEPMSCLDTRESCAAGGTCCGDLSCRDGVTFDDQCCVEAGDSCTTGSDCCGAMACVAGMCACHSAGRTCVADADCCSGSCNSGTCR
;
A
#
# COMPACT_ATOMS: atom_id res chain seq x y z
N MET A 1 49.27 -51.30 -6.13
CA MET A 1 49.87 -52.02 -7.26
C MET A 1 48.74 -52.32 -8.22
N THR A 2 48.47 -51.34 -9.10
CA THR A 2 48.92 -51.33 -10.50
C THR A 2 47.93 -52.15 -11.33
N GLU A 3 47.01 -51.46 -12.03
CA GLU A 3 47.18 -51.11 -13.46
C GLU A 3 46.63 -52.28 -14.32
N ARG A 4 45.99 -52.13 -15.47
CA ARG A 4 46.03 -51.08 -16.47
C ARG A 4 44.99 -51.42 -17.58
N THR A 5 44.26 -50.39 -18.02
CA THR A 5 44.09 -49.92 -19.42
C THR A 5 43.81 -50.87 -20.60
N LEU A 6 42.84 -50.46 -21.43
CA LEU A 6 42.92 -49.99 -22.85
C LEU A 6 41.59 -50.35 -23.57
N LEU A 7 40.70 -49.39 -23.91
CA LEU A 7 40.67 -48.55 -25.13
C LEU A 7 40.99 -49.37 -26.41
N TRP A 8 40.12 -49.42 -27.42
CA TRP A 8 39.98 -48.55 -28.61
C TRP A 8 38.71 -49.09 -29.34
N GLY A 9 37.75 -48.37 -29.94
CA GLY A 9 37.81 -47.22 -30.84
C GLY A 9 37.66 -47.67 -32.31
N LEU A 10 36.49 -47.49 -32.96
CA LEU A 10 36.30 -47.06 -34.36
C LEU A 10 34.85 -47.21 -34.87
N ALA A 11 34.49 -46.33 -35.81
CA ALA A 11 33.15 -45.93 -36.21
C ALA A 11 32.78 -46.36 -37.64
N MET A 12 31.47 -46.26 -37.97
CA MET A 12 30.86 -45.98 -39.30
C MET A 12 31.04 -47.07 -40.39
N THR A 13 30.10 -47.44 -41.28
CA THR A 13 29.02 -46.72 -41.99
C THR A 13 28.13 -47.69 -42.81
N LEU A 14 26.82 -47.38 -42.87
CA LEU A 14 25.81 -47.45 -43.96
C LEU A 14 25.48 -48.68 -44.86
N ALA A 15 24.15 -48.89 -44.94
CA ALA A 15 23.27 -49.25 -46.09
C ALA A 15 23.16 -50.74 -46.52
N THR A 16 21.98 -51.39 -46.56
CA THR A 16 20.92 -51.14 -47.56
C THR A 16 19.65 -52.01 -47.32
N ARG A 17 18.47 -51.35 -47.41
CA ARG A 17 17.17 -51.68 -48.09
C ARG A 17 16.40 -53.03 -47.96
N ARG A 18 15.08 -52.84 -47.77
CA ARG A 18 13.86 -53.64 -48.14
C ARG A 18 13.47 -54.78 -47.17
N ALA A 19 12.21 -55.03 -46.77
CA ALA A 19 10.89 -54.64 -47.24
C ALA A 19 9.84 -54.66 -46.10
N LEU A 20 8.71 -53.98 -46.33
CA LEU A 20 7.57 -53.75 -45.43
C LEU A 20 6.66 -54.99 -45.24
N LEU A 21 6.18 -55.20 -44.01
CA LEU A 21 4.90 -55.85 -43.70
C LEU A 21 4.22 -55.04 -42.57
N PRO A 22 2.91 -54.71 -42.65
CA PRO A 22 2.27 -53.86 -41.66
C PRO A 22 1.79 -54.72 -40.48
N VAL A 23 2.40 -54.54 -39.31
CA VAL A 23 1.86 -55.03 -38.03
C VAL A 23 1.23 -53.83 -37.31
N VAL A 24 -0.07 -53.93 -37.09
CA VAL A 24 -0.84 -53.01 -36.27
C VAL A 24 -0.32 -53.10 -34.83
N VAL A 25 0.37 -52.06 -34.36
CA VAL A 25 0.85 -51.93 -32.99
C VAL A 25 -0.16 -51.11 -32.20
N LEU A 26 -0.82 -51.78 -31.25
CA LEU A 26 -1.49 -51.15 -30.11
C LEU A 26 -0.42 -50.45 -29.25
N LEU A 27 -0.35 -49.12 -29.32
CA LEU A 27 0.51 -48.31 -28.47
C LEU A 27 -0.09 -48.27 -27.05
N THR A 28 0.30 -49.21 -26.19
CA THR A 28 0.38 -48.95 -24.76
C THR A 28 1.52 -47.96 -24.52
N GLY A 29 1.18 -46.68 -24.47
CA GLY A 29 2.12 -45.63 -24.09
C GLY A 29 2.50 -45.74 -22.62
N CYS A 30 3.61 -46.42 -22.32
CA CYS A 30 4.36 -46.13 -21.11
C CYS A 30 4.94 -44.72 -21.25
N MET A 31 4.25 -43.72 -20.70
CA MET A 31 4.80 -42.38 -20.52
C MET A 31 5.97 -42.49 -19.53
N ALA A 32 7.19 -42.55 -20.07
CA ALA A 32 8.39 -42.29 -19.30
C ALA A 32 8.27 -40.88 -18.70
N ALA A 33 8.50 -40.77 -17.40
CA ALA A 33 8.58 -39.47 -16.73
C ALA A 33 9.60 -38.59 -17.46
N PRO A 34 9.31 -37.29 -17.67
CA PRO A 34 10.27 -36.39 -18.30
C PRO A 34 11.57 -36.36 -17.47
N PRO A 35 12.73 -36.20 -18.12
CA PRO A 35 14.01 -36.16 -17.43
C PRO A 35 14.02 -35.00 -16.42
N GLU A 36 14.42 -35.30 -15.19
CA GLU A 36 14.64 -34.29 -14.14
C GLU A 36 15.65 -33.25 -14.64
N ALA A 37 15.27 -31.98 -14.56
CA ALA A 37 16.15 -30.88 -14.96
C ALA A 37 17.44 -30.87 -14.11
N PRO A 38 18.59 -30.45 -14.67
CA PRO A 38 19.84 -30.34 -13.92
C PRO A 38 19.68 -29.42 -12.71
N VAL A 39 20.20 -29.83 -11.56
CA VAL A 39 20.00 -29.24 -10.22
C VAL A 39 20.58 -27.81 -10.05
N ASP A 40 21.17 -27.23 -11.11
CA ASP A 40 21.75 -25.88 -11.12
C ASP A 40 20.79 -24.79 -11.68
N GLU A 41 19.59 -25.14 -12.15
CA GLU A 41 18.59 -24.17 -12.69
C GLU A 41 17.39 -23.92 -11.75
N LEU A 42 17.36 -24.52 -10.55
CA LEU A 42 16.26 -24.29 -9.60
C LEU A 42 16.52 -23.01 -8.78
N GLY A 43 16.33 -21.87 -9.44
CA GLY A 43 16.37 -20.54 -8.85
C GLY A 43 14.99 -20.01 -8.49
N SER A 44 14.95 -18.80 -7.93
CA SER A 44 13.74 -18.00 -7.85
C SER A 44 13.74 -16.91 -8.90
N ASN A 45 12.56 -16.54 -9.39
CA ASN A 45 12.35 -15.43 -10.31
C ASN A 45 12.33 -14.06 -9.63
N LEU A 46 12.59 -13.96 -8.32
CA LEU A 46 12.75 -12.66 -7.67
C LEU A 46 13.96 -11.92 -8.27
N ASN A 47 13.74 -10.69 -8.73
CA ASN A 47 14.82 -9.84 -9.19
C ASN A 47 15.60 -9.23 -8.02
N ALA A 48 16.73 -8.58 -8.31
CA ALA A 48 17.61 -8.00 -7.29
C ALA A 48 16.91 -6.97 -6.38
N ARG A 49 15.97 -6.18 -6.92
CA ARG A 49 15.20 -5.19 -6.14
C ARG A 49 14.26 -5.91 -5.17
N GLU A 50 13.51 -6.89 -5.66
CA GLU A 50 12.57 -7.68 -4.83
C GLU A 50 13.30 -8.48 -3.75
N ARG A 51 14.47 -9.05 -4.07
CA ARG A 51 15.33 -9.71 -3.08
C ARG A 51 15.81 -8.72 -2.01
N ARG A 52 16.25 -7.52 -2.40
CA ARG A 52 16.68 -6.48 -1.46
C ARG A 52 15.54 -6.01 -0.56
N GLU A 53 14.35 -5.82 -1.12
CA GLU A 53 13.14 -5.48 -0.37
C GLU A 53 12.80 -6.58 0.65
N ARG A 54 12.84 -7.84 0.22
CA ARG A 54 12.55 -8.97 1.10
C ARG A 54 13.58 -9.12 2.21
N ALA A 55 14.85 -8.99 1.88
CA ALA A 55 15.94 -8.97 2.86
C ALA A 55 15.78 -7.83 3.86
N GLY A 56 15.28 -6.66 3.41
CA GLY A 56 14.98 -5.50 4.26
C GLY A 56 13.86 -5.79 5.23
N GLN A 57 12.75 -6.37 4.75
CA GLN A 57 11.65 -6.83 5.61
C GLN A 57 12.12 -7.84 6.66
N ILE A 58 12.97 -8.81 6.28
CA ILE A 58 13.55 -9.76 7.24
C ILE A 58 14.45 -9.06 8.25
N ARG A 59 15.30 -8.14 7.79
CA ARG A 59 16.19 -7.35 8.65
C ARG A 59 15.41 -6.58 9.71
N ASP A 60 14.41 -5.83 9.26
CA ASP A 60 13.67 -4.89 10.12
C ASP A 60 12.74 -5.66 11.08
N ILE A 61 12.11 -6.75 10.62
CA ILE A 61 11.33 -7.62 11.49
C ILE A 61 12.25 -8.30 12.51
N ALA A 62 13.38 -8.88 12.09
CA ALA A 62 14.32 -9.51 13.02
C ALA A 62 14.85 -8.52 14.07
N ALA A 63 15.10 -7.26 13.69
CA ALA A 63 15.49 -6.20 14.60
C ALA A 63 14.42 -5.91 15.67
N SER A 64 13.13 -6.03 15.35
CA SER A 64 12.04 -5.90 16.33
C SER A 64 12.03 -7.00 17.41
N TYR A 65 12.68 -8.14 17.15
CA TYR A 65 12.94 -9.19 18.15
C TYR A 65 14.33 -9.05 18.82
N GLY A 66 15.01 -7.92 18.62
CA GLY A 66 16.33 -7.63 19.16
C GLY A 66 17.50 -8.17 18.33
N ILE A 67 17.25 -8.74 17.14
CA ILE A 67 18.30 -9.29 16.26
C ILE A 67 18.72 -8.22 15.24
N ARG A 68 19.61 -7.30 15.63
CA ARG A 68 20.06 -6.20 14.76
C ARG A 68 21.22 -6.65 13.88
N GLU A 69 22.40 -6.85 14.47
CA GLU A 69 23.63 -7.24 13.78
C GLU A 69 23.59 -8.69 13.28
N GLY A 70 22.73 -9.52 13.88
CA GLY A 70 22.52 -10.93 13.53
C GLY A 70 21.45 -11.16 12.47
N SER A 71 20.77 -10.13 11.97
CA SER A 71 19.58 -10.26 11.09
C SER A 71 19.86 -11.02 9.78
N TRP A 72 21.07 -10.89 9.25
CA TRP A 72 21.54 -11.65 8.08
C TRP A 72 21.52 -13.17 8.28
N LEU A 73 21.59 -13.65 9.53
CA LEU A 73 21.46 -15.08 9.85
C LEU A 73 20.04 -15.57 9.57
N VAL A 74 19.03 -14.76 9.93
CA VAL A 74 17.61 -15.05 9.69
C VAL A 74 17.33 -15.06 8.20
N ALA A 75 17.80 -14.03 7.49
CA ALA A 75 17.67 -13.97 6.04
C ALA A 75 18.40 -15.14 5.35
N GLY A 76 19.56 -15.56 5.86
CA GLY A 76 20.29 -16.71 5.35
C GLY A 76 19.54 -18.03 5.46
N VAL A 77 18.66 -18.18 6.45
CA VAL A 77 17.75 -19.34 6.54
C VAL A 77 16.67 -19.23 5.46
N GLY A 78 15.96 -18.11 5.35
CA GLY A 78 14.94 -17.92 4.31
C GLY A 78 15.48 -18.04 2.88
N ASP A 79 16.72 -17.60 2.64
CA ASP A 79 17.39 -17.75 1.35
C ASP A 79 17.76 -19.22 1.07
N ALA A 80 18.19 -19.95 2.11
CA ALA A 80 18.47 -21.38 2.00
C ALA A 80 17.22 -22.23 1.81
N GLU A 81 16.05 -21.79 2.28
CA GLU A 81 14.79 -22.51 2.13
C GLU A 81 14.15 -22.25 0.76
N THR A 82 13.93 -20.98 0.39
CA THR A 82 13.16 -20.64 -0.80
C THR A 82 13.75 -19.48 -1.63
N TYR A 83 15.01 -19.12 -1.42
CA TYR A 83 15.62 -17.95 -2.04
C TYR A 83 14.87 -16.64 -1.72
N LEU A 84 14.36 -16.53 -0.48
CA LEU A 84 13.53 -15.43 0.02
C LEU A 84 12.09 -15.39 -0.54
N THR A 85 11.64 -16.43 -1.22
CA THR A 85 10.39 -16.38 -1.98
C THR A 85 9.19 -16.87 -1.19
N GLN A 86 8.18 -16.01 -1.06
CA GLN A 86 6.88 -16.35 -0.45
C GLN A 86 5.88 -16.88 -1.48
N CYS A 87 5.92 -16.38 -2.72
CA CYS A 87 4.86 -16.62 -3.72
C CYS A 87 5.29 -17.63 -4.78
N GLN A 88 4.49 -18.69 -4.96
CA GLN A 88 4.86 -19.85 -5.79
C GLN A 88 5.10 -19.49 -7.26
N HIS A 89 4.46 -18.44 -7.78
CA HIS A 89 4.71 -18.00 -9.16
C HIS A 89 6.15 -17.50 -9.40
N ASN A 90 6.89 -17.15 -8.33
CA ASN A 90 8.31 -16.81 -8.38
C ASN A 90 9.22 -18.00 -8.02
N LEU A 91 8.64 -19.18 -7.77
CA LEU A 91 9.32 -20.43 -7.49
C LEU A 91 8.53 -21.58 -8.14
N THR A 92 8.45 -21.54 -9.47
CA THR A 92 7.49 -22.33 -10.27
C THR A 92 7.65 -23.84 -10.14
N TRP A 93 8.82 -24.30 -9.70
CA TRP A 93 9.13 -25.70 -9.42
C TRP A 93 8.62 -26.20 -8.06
N ALA A 94 8.28 -25.29 -7.13
CA ALA A 94 7.79 -25.66 -5.80
C ALA A 94 6.29 -25.98 -5.81
N CYS A 95 5.82 -26.71 -4.78
CA CYS A 95 4.40 -27.02 -4.63
C CYS A 95 3.57 -25.75 -4.42
N ARG A 96 2.30 -25.81 -4.84
CA ARG A 96 1.31 -24.77 -4.58
C ARG A 96 0.73 -24.95 -3.18
N GLY A 97 0.97 -23.98 -2.32
CA GLY A 97 0.31 -23.86 -1.03
C GLY A 97 -1.01 -23.09 -1.10
N PRO A 98 -1.60 -22.77 0.07
CA PRO A 98 -2.79 -21.92 0.17
C PRO A 98 -2.59 -20.54 -0.47
N VAL A 99 -3.69 -19.91 -0.93
CA VAL A 99 -3.63 -18.58 -1.56
C VAL A 99 -3.55 -17.44 -0.54
N HIS A 100 -2.89 -16.35 -0.90
CA HIS A 100 -2.81 -15.14 -0.07
C HIS A 100 -2.79 -13.84 -0.90
N ALA A 101 -3.28 -12.76 -0.31
CA ALA A 101 -3.36 -11.44 -0.94
C ALA A 101 -1.99 -10.88 -1.35
N ASP A 102 -0.97 -11.02 -0.49
CA ASP A 102 0.43 -10.64 -0.77
C ASP A 102 1.03 -11.31 -2.02
N CYS A 103 0.42 -12.40 -2.48
CA CYS A 103 0.80 -13.09 -3.71
C CYS A 103 -0.14 -12.76 -4.89
N GLY A 104 -0.90 -11.67 -4.80
CA GLY A 104 -1.89 -11.27 -5.80
C GLY A 104 -3.07 -12.26 -5.87
N GLY A 105 -3.47 -12.84 -4.75
CA GLY A 105 -4.49 -13.89 -4.70
C GLY A 105 -4.02 -15.25 -5.21
N ARG A 106 -2.71 -15.45 -5.41
CA ARG A 106 -2.11 -16.72 -5.84
C ARG A 106 -1.54 -17.51 -4.67
N ALA A 107 -1.15 -18.76 -4.95
CA ALA A 107 -0.57 -19.68 -4.00
C ALA A 107 0.75 -19.17 -3.40
N VAL A 108 0.92 -19.37 -2.09
CA VAL A 108 2.23 -19.29 -1.43
C VAL A 108 3.08 -20.50 -1.83
N VAL A 109 4.40 -20.38 -1.69
CA VAL A 109 5.35 -21.49 -1.85
C VAL A 109 5.03 -22.57 -0.82
N ALA A 110 5.00 -23.82 -1.26
CA ALA A 110 4.98 -24.98 -0.39
C ALA A 110 6.09 -25.97 -0.76
N GLY A 111 6.64 -26.65 0.24
CA GLY A 111 7.66 -27.67 0.08
C GLY A 111 7.11 -28.99 -0.46
N SER A 112 8.01 -29.81 -1.01
CA SER A 112 7.74 -31.19 -1.45
C SER A 112 8.58 -32.22 -0.69
N GLY A 113 9.28 -31.80 0.37
CA GLY A 113 10.23 -32.63 1.11
C GLY A 113 9.56 -33.78 1.88
N ASP A 114 8.38 -33.53 2.42
CA ASP A 114 7.66 -34.46 3.31
C ASP A 114 6.65 -35.34 2.55
N GLY A 115 6.37 -35.00 1.29
CA GLY A 115 5.47 -35.77 0.44
C GLY A 115 5.17 -35.08 -0.89
N PRO A 116 4.45 -35.77 -1.78
CA PRO A 116 4.04 -35.19 -3.05
C PRO A 116 3.05 -34.03 -2.86
N CYS A 117 3.07 -33.05 -3.77
CA CYS A 117 2.29 -31.82 -3.63
C CYS A 117 0.78 -32.02 -3.40
N TRP A 118 0.17 -33.06 -3.99
CA TRP A 118 -1.26 -33.36 -3.83
C TRP A 118 -1.63 -33.92 -2.45
N ARG A 119 -0.65 -34.26 -1.61
CA ARG A 119 -0.87 -34.59 -0.20
C ARG A 119 -0.77 -33.38 0.71
N GLU A 120 -0.40 -32.22 0.17
CA GLU A 120 -0.30 -30.98 0.93
C GLU A 120 0.64 -31.10 2.14
N GLN A 121 1.72 -31.86 1.95
CA GLN A 121 2.76 -32.14 2.94
C GLN A 121 3.98 -31.29 2.62
N GLY A 122 4.47 -30.52 3.60
CA GLY A 122 5.62 -29.65 3.43
C GLY A 122 5.46 -28.27 4.05
N GLY A 123 6.60 -27.60 4.21
CA GLY A 123 6.69 -26.27 4.77
C GLY A 123 6.05 -25.17 3.91
N LEU A 124 5.52 -24.13 4.56
CA LEU A 124 4.89 -22.99 3.89
C LEU A 124 5.76 -21.72 3.90
N GLY A 125 5.79 -21.04 2.76
CA GLY A 125 6.37 -19.70 2.58
C GLY A 125 7.90 -19.64 2.65
N ILE A 126 8.43 -18.44 2.89
CA ILE A 126 9.87 -18.12 2.90
C ILE A 126 10.67 -19.06 3.81
N PHE A 127 10.14 -19.31 5.01
CA PHE A 127 10.80 -20.09 6.03
C PHE A 127 10.38 -21.57 6.01
N GLN A 128 9.58 -22.02 5.03
CA GLN A 128 9.15 -23.42 4.96
C GLN A 128 8.64 -23.95 6.32
N LEU A 129 7.75 -23.19 6.96
CA LEU A 129 7.21 -23.55 8.27
C LEU A 129 6.36 -24.81 8.14
N ASP A 130 6.79 -25.89 8.78
CA ASP A 130 6.20 -27.21 8.60
C ASP A 130 5.57 -27.74 9.89
N GLY A 131 4.32 -28.20 9.77
CA GLY A 131 3.54 -28.88 10.79
C GLY A 131 3.13 -30.30 10.39
N GLY A 132 3.64 -30.80 9.25
CA GLY A 132 3.30 -32.07 8.62
C GLY A 132 2.43 -31.89 7.38
N THR A 133 1.30 -31.19 7.51
CA THR A 133 0.45 -30.75 6.39
C THR A 133 0.20 -29.25 6.45
N TYR A 134 -0.23 -28.65 5.33
CA TYR A 134 -0.57 -27.22 5.27
C TYR A 134 -1.58 -26.85 6.36
N ASP A 135 -2.62 -27.66 6.53
CA ASP A 135 -3.64 -27.50 7.58
C ASP A 135 -3.08 -27.61 9.00
N GLN A 136 -2.12 -28.51 9.24
CA GLN A 136 -1.46 -28.63 10.53
C GLN A 136 -0.61 -27.39 10.84
N THR A 137 0.14 -26.88 9.85
CA THR A 137 0.88 -25.62 9.97
C THR A 137 -0.07 -24.46 10.26
N LEU A 138 -1.18 -24.33 9.52
CA LEU A 138 -2.15 -23.25 9.71
C LEU A 138 -2.87 -23.32 11.07
N ARG A 139 -3.11 -24.52 11.62
CA ARG A 139 -3.64 -24.68 12.98
C ARG A 139 -2.64 -24.27 14.05
N ARG A 140 -1.35 -24.58 13.86
CA ARG A 140 -0.29 -24.25 14.82
C ARG A 140 0.04 -22.77 14.82
N ASP A 141 0.26 -22.20 13.63
CA ASP A 141 0.88 -20.87 13.49
C ASP A 141 -0.13 -19.78 13.08
N GLY A 142 -1.35 -20.18 12.72
CA GLY A 142 -2.41 -19.31 12.22
C GLY A 142 -2.25 -18.95 10.74
N ARG A 143 -3.30 -18.37 10.14
CA ARG A 143 -3.27 -17.93 8.72
C ARG A 143 -2.24 -16.82 8.45
N ARG A 144 -1.70 -16.17 9.49
CA ARG A 144 -0.65 -15.15 9.36
C ARG A 144 0.55 -15.63 8.55
N VAL A 145 0.90 -16.92 8.61
CA VAL A 145 2.11 -17.46 7.93
C VAL A 145 2.00 -17.48 6.40
N LEU A 146 0.80 -17.22 5.86
CA LEU A 146 0.58 -17.07 4.44
C LEU A 146 0.96 -15.67 3.93
N SER A 147 0.94 -14.66 4.80
CA SER A 147 1.48 -13.33 4.50
C SER A 147 3.00 -13.32 4.52
N ILE A 148 3.61 -12.37 3.81
CA ILE A 148 5.05 -12.14 3.81
C ILE A 148 5.52 -11.81 5.24
N GLU A 149 4.93 -10.79 5.86
CA GLU A 149 5.30 -10.35 7.20
C GLU A 149 5.11 -11.47 8.23
N GLY A 150 3.95 -12.14 8.21
CA GLY A 150 3.63 -13.18 9.18
C GLY A 150 4.51 -14.43 9.02
N ASN A 151 4.91 -14.80 7.81
CA ASN A 151 5.89 -15.87 7.60
C ASN A 151 7.27 -15.49 8.16
N ILE A 152 7.71 -14.25 7.96
CA ILE A 152 8.98 -13.74 8.51
C ILE A 152 8.96 -13.73 10.04
N ARG A 153 7.88 -13.24 10.66
CA ARG A 153 7.72 -13.23 12.12
C ARG A 153 7.77 -14.64 12.70
N ALA A 154 6.98 -15.56 12.15
CA ALA A 154 6.94 -16.95 12.61
C ALA A 154 8.28 -17.68 12.39
N GLY A 155 8.97 -17.45 11.26
CA GLY A 155 10.32 -17.95 11.01
C GLY A 155 11.34 -17.41 12.01
N THR A 156 11.28 -16.11 12.32
CA THR A 156 12.15 -15.47 13.31
C THR A 156 11.92 -16.03 14.72
N GLU A 157 10.66 -16.22 15.12
CA GLU A 157 10.28 -16.84 16.40
C GLU A 157 10.84 -18.27 16.50
N PHE A 158 10.66 -19.08 15.45
CA PHE A 158 11.19 -20.44 15.40
C PHE A 158 12.72 -20.47 15.52
N ILE A 159 13.41 -19.57 14.81
CA ILE A 159 14.87 -19.45 14.85
C ILE A 159 15.36 -19.11 16.25
N LEU A 160 14.73 -18.15 16.93
CA LEU A 160 15.05 -17.81 18.31
C LEU A 160 14.84 -19.00 19.24
N ASP A 161 13.73 -19.72 19.10
CA ASP A 161 13.43 -20.92 19.90
C ASP A 161 14.41 -22.06 19.64
N MET A 162 14.88 -22.21 18.40
CA MET A 162 15.94 -23.14 18.06
C MET A 162 17.24 -22.77 18.79
N VAL A 163 17.62 -21.49 18.80
CA VAL A 163 18.86 -21.04 19.47
C VAL A 163 18.77 -21.30 20.97
N VAL A 164 17.61 -21.03 21.59
CA VAL A 164 17.35 -21.35 23.01
C VAL A 164 17.46 -22.86 23.28
N ARG A 165 16.93 -23.71 22.39
CA ARG A 165 16.96 -25.18 22.55
C ARG A 165 18.32 -25.82 22.20
N SER A 166 19.22 -25.06 21.57
CA SER A 166 20.46 -25.62 21.03
C SER A 166 21.44 -26.04 22.12
N THR A 167 21.68 -27.34 22.23
CA THR A 167 22.75 -27.90 23.08
C THR A 167 24.16 -27.46 22.71
N TYR A 168 24.34 -26.78 21.57
CA TYR A 168 25.65 -26.28 21.12
C TYR A 168 25.93 -24.85 21.59
N ILE A 169 24.92 -24.18 22.13
CA ILE A 169 24.96 -22.78 22.56
C ILE A 169 24.77 -22.75 24.07
N SER A 170 25.81 -22.37 24.81
CA SER A 170 25.75 -22.23 26.25
C SER A 170 25.29 -20.82 26.67
N GLY A 171 24.67 -20.72 27.85
CA GLY A 171 24.31 -19.43 28.47
C GLY A 171 23.11 -18.71 27.84
N VAL A 172 22.30 -19.41 27.04
CA VAL A 172 21.08 -18.86 26.42
C VAL A 172 19.87 -19.65 26.89
N SER A 173 18.92 -19.00 27.58
CA SER A 173 17.69 -19.61 28.08
C SER A 173 16.42 -18.81 27.76
N SER A 174 16.55 -17.73 26.99
CA SER A 174 15.44 -16.86 26.59
C SER A 174 15.65 -16.33 25.18
N ARG A 175 14.57 -15.90 24.51
CA ARG A 175 14.64 -15.30 23.18
C ARG A 175 15.49 -14.02 23.16
N ALA A 176 15.45 -13.23 24.24
CA ALA A 176 16.30 -12.03 24.36
C ALA A 176 17.80 -12.39 24.40
N GLN A 177 18.18 -13.41 25.17
CA GLN A 177 19.56 -13.91 25.18
C GLN A 177 19.95 -14.56 23.85
N ALA A 178 19.01 -15.24 23.17
CA ALA A 178 19.25 -15.80 21.85
C ALA A 178 19.53 -14.71 20.82
N ALA A 179 18.74 -13.64 20.80
CA ALA A 179 18.97 -12.48 19.95
C ALA A 179 20.33 -11.84 20.22
N ALA A 180 20.67 -11.60 21.49
CA ALA A 180 21.98 -11.07 21.88
C ALA A 180 23.14 -12.00 21.47
N TRP A 181 22.96 -13.33 21.58
CA TRP A 181 23.95 -14.30 21.12
C TRP A 181 24.15 -14.22 19.60
N MET A 182 23.04 -14.16 18.84
CA MET A 182 23.03 -14.03 17.38
C MET A 182 23.70 -12.75 16.89
N ASN A 183 23.48 -11.61 17.57
CA ASN A 183 24.12 -10.33 17.23
C ASN A 183 25.65 -10.38 17.35
N GLY A 184 26.19 -11.24 18.22
CA GLY A 184 27.64 -11.44 18.33
C GLY A 184 28.22 -12.40 17.28
N VAL A 185 27.45 -12.90 16.31
CA VAL A 185 27.96 -13.82 15.27
C VAL A 185 28.58 -13.03 14.12
N THR A 186 29.82 -13.36 13.76
CA THR A 186 30.48 -12.83 12.56
C THR A 186 30.91 -13.99 11.66
N THR A 187 31.08 -13.75 10.35
CA THR A 187 31.47 -14.81 9.40
C THR A 187 32.84 -15.44 9.68
N SER A 188 33.65 -14.79 10.52
CA SER A 188 35.02 -15.16 10.88
C SER A 188 35.18 -15.71 12.31
N ASN A 189 34.22 -15.49 13.21
CA ASN A 189 34.36 -15.92 14.60
C ASN A 189 33.87 -17.35 14.85
N SER A 190 34.20 -17.88 16.03
CA SER A 190 33.86 -19.24 16.45
C SER A 190 32.35 -19.48 16.61
N ARG A 191 31.53 -18.44 16.72
CA ARG A 191 30.07 -18.58 16.83
C ARG A 191 29.42 -18.97 15.51
N PHE A 192 29.98 -18.59 14.36
CA PHE A 192 29.34 -18.87 13.08
C PHE A 192 29.25 -20.37 12.73
N PRO A 193 30.30 -21.19 12.92
CA PRO A 193 30.17 -22.65 12.80
C PRO A 193 29.13 -23.25 13.77
N ILE A 194 29.01 -22.71 14.99
CA ILE A 194 28.01 -23.15 15.98
C ILE A 194 26.59 -22.79 15.52
N TRP A 195 26.40 -21.61 14.94
CA TRP A 195 25.14 -21.21 14.31
C TRP A 195 24.74 -22.17 13.20
N VAL A 196 25.63 -22.43 12.23
CA VAL A 196 25.33 -23.33 11.10
C VAL A 196 25.01 -24.74 11.60
N LYS A 197 25.77 -25.24 12.57
CA LYS A 197 25.49 -26.53 13.23
C LYS A 197 24.11 -26.55 13.90
N THR A 198 23.74 -25.46 14.55
CA THR A 198 22.44 -25.28 15.21
C THR A 198 21.30 -25.31 14.18
N VAL A 199 21.39 -24.51 13.11
CA VAL A 199 20.40 -24.51 12.01
C VAL A 199 20.27 -25.91 11.40
N THR A 200 21.39 -26.55 11.08
CA THR A 200 21.39 -27.87 10.43
C THR A 200 20.68 -28.93 11.28
N HIS A 201 20.88 -28.91 12.60
CA HIS A 201 20.24 -29.87 13.50
C HIS A 201 18.79 -29.48 13.83
N TYR A 202 18.56 -28.28 14.33
CA TYR A 202 17.30 -27.91 14.97
C TYR A 202 16.29 -27.24 14.04
N TYR A 203 16.75 -26.64 12.93
CA TYR A 203 15.87 -26.11 11.89
C TYR A 203 15.55 -27.18 10.85
N ASN A 204 16.60 -27.74 10.23
CA ASN A 204 16.44 -28.72 9.16
C ASN A 204 16.15 -30.14 9.67
N GLY A 205 16.45 -30.44 10.94
CA GLY A 205 16.26 -31.77 11.52
C GLY A 205 17.43 -32.73 11.31
N CYS A 206 18.49 -32.35 10.60
CA CYS A 206 19.61 -33.22 10.28
C CYS A 206 20.70 -33.20 11.37
N ARG A 207 20.79 -34.27 12.17
CA ARG A 207 21.74 -34.37 13.29
C ARG A 207 23.20 -34.54 12.83
N PRO A 208 24.20 -34.02 13.59
CA PRO A 208 25.60 -34.35 13.34
C PRO A 208 25.82 -35.87 13.28
N GLY A 209 26.52 -36.33 12.23
CA GLY A 209 26.75 -37.74 11.96
C GLY A 209 25.69 -38.42 11.09
N ALA A 210 24.53 -37.79 10.86
CA ALA A 210 23.57 -38.29 9.88
C ALA A 210 24.07 -38.10 8.44
N ARG A 211 23.61 -38.96 7.52
CA ARG A 211 24.02 -38.92 6.10
C ARG A 211 23.79 -37.56 5.43
N CYS A 212 22.71 -36.87 5.77
CA CYS A 212 22.38 -35.54 5.23
C CYS A 212 23.28 -34.41 5.74
N TYR A 213 24.06 -34.62 6.81
CA TYR A 213 24.56 -33.53 7.63
C TYR A 213 25.56 -32.64 6.90
N ASN A 214 26.53 -33.23 6.21
CA ASN A 214 27.59 -32.47 5.56
C ASN A 214 27.02 -31.58 4.43
N ASP A 215 26.06 -32.10 3.66
CA ASP A 215 25.43 -31.37 2.57
C ASP A 215 24.57 -30.21 3.09
N ARG A 216 23.76 -30.46 4.13
CA ARG A 216 22.89 -29.43 4.74
C ARG A 216 23.72 -28.37 5.46
N TYR A 217 24.76 -28.77 6.18
CA TYR A 217 25.70 -27.85 6.82
C TYR A 217 26.40 -26.94 5.79
N ALA A 218 26.88 -27.52 4.68
CA ALA A 218 27.49 -26.75 3.60
C ALA A 218 26.49 -25.77 2.96
N ARG A 219 25.23 -26.19 2.77
CA ARG A 219 24.14 -25.35 2.25
C ARG A 219 23.92 -24.13 3.16
N TYR A 220 23.51 -24.31 4.41
CA TYR A 220 23.19 -23.17 5.29
C TYR A 220 24.40 -22.24 5.52
N ARG A 221 25.62 -22.80 5.57
CA ARG A 221 26.84 -22.00 5.65
C ARG A 221 27.02 -21.11 4.43
N ARG A 222 26.79 -21.65 3.23
CA ARG A 222 26.92 -20.92 1.96
C ARG A 222 25.87 -19.81 1.87
N PHE A 223 24.59 -20.13 2.06
CA PHE A 223 23.50 -19.16 1.94
C PHE A 223 23.63 -18.00 2.94
N ALA A 224 23.95 -18.28 4.21
CA ALA A 224 24.19 -17.22 5.19
C ALA A 224 25.35 -16.28 4.81
N ARG A 225 26.42 -16.82 4.19
CA ARG A 225 27.53 -15.99 3.69
C ARG A 225 27.14 -15.20 2.44
N ASN A 226 26.46 -15.85 1.50
CA ASN A 226 26.06 -15.26 0.24
C ASN A 226 25.15 -14.07 0.48
N ILE A 227 24.09 -14.20 1.28
CA ILE A 227 23.14 -13.11 1.52
C ILE A 227 23.77 -11.92 2.26
N ARG A 228 24.72 -12.19 3.17
CA ARG A 228 25.50 -11.13 3.83
C ARG A 228 26.40 -10.41 2.83
N SER A 229 27.00 -11.15 1.90
CA SER A 229 27.86 -10.59 0.86
C SER A 229 27.06 -9.82 -0.20
N GLU A 230 25.88 -10.31 -0.56
CA GLU A 230 25.00 -9.74 -1.60
C GLU A 230 24.61 -8.30 -1.27
N PHE A 231 24.20 -8.03 -0.03
CA PHE A 231 23.77 -6.69 0.37
C PHE A 231 24.83 -5.87 1.12
N GLY A 232 25.95 -6.50 1.49
CA GLY A 232 27.05 -5.85 2.19
C GLY A 232 26.78 -5.60 3.67
N ASN A 233 27.85 -5.38 4.43
CA ASN A 233 27.76 -5.25 5.89
C ASN A 233 26.89 -4.05 6.31
N SER A 234 27.01 -2.91 5.62
CA SER A 234 26.21 -1.72 5.91
C SER A 234 24.72 -2.02 5.80
N PHE A 235 24.22 -2.77 4.82
CA PHE A 235 22.79 -3.09 4.77
C PHE A 235 22.27 -3.77 6.05
N TRP A 236 23.09 -4.65 6.64
CA TRP A 236 22.73 -5.45 7.83
C TRP A 236 23.07 -4.79 9.17
N THR A 237 24.06 -3.89 9.21
CA THR A 237 24.53 -3.20 10.43
C THR A 237 24.21 -1.73 10.47
N SER A 238 23.92 -1.10 9.32
CA SER A 238 23.01 0.02 9.30
C SER A 238 21.72 -0.59 9.80
N GLY A 239 21.51 -0.47 11.11
CA GLY A 239 20.20 -0.02 11.53
C GLY A 239 19.91 1.18 10.65
N SER A 240 19.22 0.95 9.53
CA SER A 240 18.08 1.79 9.29
C SER A 240 17.38 1.79 10.64
N SER A 241 17.08 2.96 11.17
CA SER A 241 16.19 3.13 12.30
C SER A 241 14.76 2.75 11.87
N ALA A 242 14.63 1.73 11.01
CA ALA A 242 13.43 0.98 10.75
C ALA A 242 13.14 0.13 11.99
N GLY A 243 12.57 0.81 12.99
CA GLY A 243 11.24 0.38 13.37
C GLY A 243 10.99 0.16 14.84
N SER A 244 11.34 1.11 15.72
CA SER A 244 10.30 1.53 16.68
C SER A 244 9.26 2.38 15.96
N ASP A 245 9.71 3.19 15.00
CA ASP A 245 8.85 4.22 14.44
C ASP A 245 8.11 3.68 13.22
N TRP A 246 6.84 4.04 13.16
CA TRP A 246 5.88 3.75 12.11
C TRP A 246 4.99 4.98 11.90
N ILE A 247 4.13 4.94 10.89
CA ILE A 247 3.06 5.93 10.74
C ILE A 247 2.26 5.99 12.06
N GLY A 248 2.23 7.15 12.70
CA GLY A 248 1.64 7.35 14.03
C GLY A 248 2.60 7.36 15.21
N SER A 249 3.90 7.12 15.02
CA SER A 249 4.88 7.23 16.09
C SER A 249 5.20 8.68 16.42
N VAL A 250 5.49 8.98 17.69
CA VAL A 250 5.86 10.33 18.13
C VAL A 250 7.26 10.65 17.59
N CYS A 251 7.42 11.86 17.05
CA CYS A 251 8.69 12.35 16.54
C CYS A 251 9.04 13.73 17.12
N ASP A 252 10.35 14.00 17.19
CA ASP A 252 10.90 15.29 17.58
C ASP A 252 11.18 16.12 16.32
N PRO A 253 10.51 17.27 16.12
CA PRO A 253 10.69 18.09 14.92
C PRO A 253 12.08 18.72 14.79
N SER A 254 12.85 18.75 15.88
CA SER A 254 14.23 19.28 15.88
C SER A 254 15.29 18.25 15.49
N ALA A 255 14.92 16.96 15.41
CA ALA A 255 15.82 15.88 15.03
C ALA A 255 15.93 15.75 13.50
N SER A 256 17.15 15.63 12.97
CA SER A 256 17.40 15.45 11.53
C SER A 256 16.90 14.11 10.99
N ASP A 257 16.64 13.14 11.87
CA ASP A 257 16.20 11.77 11.64
C ASP A 257 14.83 11.47 12.29
N ALA A 258 14.02 12.51 12.51
CA ALA A 258 12.77 12.46 13.28
C ALA A 258 11.80 11.33 12.89
N CYS A 259 11.81 10.88 11.63
CA CYS A 259 11.00 9.77 11.14
C CYS A 259 11.77 8.93 10.12
N GLU A 260 12.16 7.71 10.51
CA GLU A 260 12.78 6.72 9.63
C GLU A 260 11.84 5.57 9.30
N LEU A 261 10.77 5.88 8.57
CA LEU A 261 9.73 4.91 8.20
C LEU A 261 10.15 3.98 7.06
N GLY A 262 11.13 4.37 6.25
CA GLY A 262 11.45 3.69 4.99
C GLY A 262 10.35 3.85 3.92
N LEU A 263 9.53 4.89 4.03
CA LEU A 263 8.37 5.16 3.16
C LEU A 263 8.55 6.48 2.36
N PRO A 264 7.93 6.60 1.17
CA PRO A 264 8.01 7.82 0.38
C PRO A 264 7.36 8.99 1.11
N GLY A 265 7.95 10.17 1.00
CA GLY A 265 7.43 11.37 1.65
C GLY A 265 7.35 11.27 3.17
N GLN A 266 8.15 10.39 3.80
CA GLN A 266 8.23 10.28 5.25
C GLN A 266 8.62 11.64 5.86
N ARG A 267 7.89 12.07 6.88
CA ARG A 267 8.16 13.32 7.58
C ARG A 267 7.56 13.31 8.97
N CYS A 268 8.13 14.13 9.85
CA CYS A 268 7.52 14.46 11.13
C CYS A 268 6.48 15.55 10.89
N LEU A 269 5.20 15.21 11.07
CA LEU A 269 4.10 16.18 11.01
C LEU A 269 4.00 16.86 12.37
N THR A 270 4.35 18.14 12.41
CA THR A 270 4.60 18.88 13.65
C THR A 270 3.34 19.51 14.23
N THR A 271 3.29 19.61 15.55
CA THR A 271 2.41 20.50 16.33
C THR A 271 3.27 21.33 17.28
N ASP A 272 2.71 22.34 17.93
CA ASP A 272 3.44 23.37 18.72
C ASP A 272 4.46 22.83 19.74
N SER A 273 4.38 21.56 20.17
CA SER A 273 5.31 20.95 21.14
C SER A 273 5.76 19.51 20.84
N SER A 274 5.23 18.83 19.82
CA SER A 274 5.56 17.44 19.47
C SER A 274 5.08 17.10 18.05
N GLY A 275 5.63 16.07 17.40
CA GLY A 275 5.17 15.64 16.07
C GLY A 275 4.75 14.17 16.00
N VAL A 276 4.15 13.80 14.88
CA VAL A 276 3.81 12.41 14.53
C VAL A 276 4.39 12.02 13.18
N CYS A 277 4.95 10.82 13.07
CA CYS A 277 5.47 10.32 11.81
C CYS A 277 4.37 9.98 10.82
N VAL A 278 4.52 10.50 9.60
CA VAL A 278 3.58 10.30 8.48
C VAL A 278 4.35 9.98 7.20
N SER A 279 3.63 9.53 6.18
CA SER A 279 4.15 9.19 4.85
C SER A 279 3.23 9.76 3.77
N SER A 280 3.73 10.02 2.55
CA SER A 280 2.86 10.39 1.42
C SER A 280 2.06 9.18 0.90
N CYS A 281 0.91 9.43 0.24
CA CYS A 281 0.10 8.38 -0.39
C CYS A 281 -0.75 8.86 -1.56
N GLU A 282 -1.19 7.90 -2.39
CA GLU A 282 -2.13 8.08 -3.50
C GLU A 282 -3.23 7.01 -3.34
N GLY A 283 -4.27 7.28 -2.53
CA GLY A 283 -5.37 6.33 -2.28
C GLY A 283 -5.08 5.26 -1.23
N PHE A 284 -3.85 4.76 -1.10
CA PHE A 284 -3.52 3.60 -0.27
C PHE A 284 -2.34 3.86 0.67
N CYS A 285 -2.43 3.30 1.87
CA CYS A 285 -1.39 3.37 2.88
C CYS A 285 -0.95 1.96 3.31
N PRO A 286 0.34 1.79 3.64
CA PRO A 286 0.84 0.53 4.17
C PRO A 286 0.43 0.35 5.63
N ASP A 287 0.03 -0.87 5.99
CA ASP A 287 -0.20 -1.26 7.38
C ASP A 287 0.99 -2.04 7.95
N ARG A 288 1.15 -2.00 9.27
CA ARG A 288 2.19 -2.77 9.99
C ARG A 288 1.60 -3.37 11.25
N SER A 289 1.79 -4.68 11.42
CA SER A 289 1.30 -5.38 12.61
C SER A 289 1.93 -4.83 13.89
N GLY A 290 1.10 -4.56 14.90
CA GLY A 290 1.49 -3.92 16.15
C GLY A 290 1.25 -2.40 16.20
N PHE A 291 0.82 -1.79 15.09
CA PHE A 291 0.42 -0.39 15.01
C PHE A 291 -1.03 -0.28 14.55
N SER A 292 -1.64 0.90 14.74
CA SER A 292 -2.95 1.20 14.15
C SER A 292 -2.90 1.06 12.63
N THR A 293 -3.97 0.52 12.04
CA THR A 293 -4.15 0.56 10.59
C THR A 293 -4.10 1.99 10.09
N THR A 294 -3.72 2.19 8.84
CA THR A 294 -3.45 3.48 8.24
C THR A 294 -4.49 3.84 7.20
N PHE A 295 -4.64 5.14 6.95
CA PHE A 295 -5.61 5.65 6.00
C PHE A 295 -5.05 6.87 5.28
N CYS A 296 -5.27 6.90 3.96
CA CYS A 296 -4.77 7.96 3.10
C CYS A 296 -5.78 9.11 3.10
N VAL A 297 -5.39 10.27 3.61
CA VAL A 297 -6.21 11.50 3.65
C VAL A 297 -5.43 12.66 3.05
N SER A 298 -6.08 13.79 2.78
CA SER A 298 -5.36 15.03 2.46
C SER A 298 -5.50 16.01 3.62
N LEU A 299 -4.38 16.67 3.95
CA LEU A 299 -4.29 17.70 4.98
C LEU A 299 -4.21 19.11 4.39
N ASP A 300 -4.11 19.22 3.07
CA ASP A 300 -3.83 20.43 2.28
C ASP A 300 -4.92 20.68 1.23
N GLY A 301 -6.19 20.42 1.57
CA GLY A 301 -7.32 20.74 0.70
C GLY A 301 -7.44 19.88 -0.56
N GLY A 302 -6.77 18.74 -0.61
CA GLY A 302 -6.82 17.77 -1.71
C GLY A 302 -5.56 17.69 -2.56
N ALA A 303 -4.56 18.55 -2.32
CA ALA A 303 -3.36 18.61 -3.15
C ALA A 303 -2.43 17.40 -3.00
N THR A 304 -2.25 16.91 -1.77
CA THR A 304 -1.40 15.73 -1.50
C THR A 304 -2.04 14.75 -0.52
N GLY A 305 -1.78 13.46 -0.73
CA GLY A 305 -2.16 12.42 0.21
C GLY A 305 -1.10 12.21 1.29
N THR A 306 -1.57 12.04 2.52
CA THR A 306 -0.79 11.72 3.71
C THR A 306 -1.41 10.50 4.42
N CYS A 307 -0.58 9.51 4.73
CA CYS A 307 -0.95 8.38 5.57
C CYS A 307 -0.97 8.77 7.04
N LEU A 308 -2.12 8.57 7.68
CA LEU A 308 -2.32 8.74 9.11
C LEU A 308 -2.80 7.44 9.75
N PRO A 309 -2.53 7.21 11.05
CA PRO A 309 -3.11 6.09 11.77
C PRO A 309 -4.61 6.30 11.99
N MET A 310 -5.39 5.23 11.91
CA MET A 310 -6.80 5.18 12.28
C MET A 310 -6.95 5.33 13.79
N ALA A 311 -8.03 5.98 14.23
CA ALA A 311 -8.31 6.27 15.64
C ALA A 311 -8.90 5.06 16.41
N THR A 312 -8.52 3.82 16.07
CA THR A 312 -9.04 2.59 16.68
C THR A 312 -8.33 2.29 18.00
N GLY A 313 -8.49 3.17 18.99
CA GLY A 313 -7.88 3.01 20.32
C GLY A 313 -7.39 4.29 21.01
N GLY A 314 -7.67 5.46 20.42
CA GLY A 314 -7.13 6.75 20.86
C GLY A 314 -6.06 7.27 19.89
N CYS A 315 -5.66 8.53 20.08
CA CYS A 315 -4.72 9.20 19.20
C CYS A 315 -3.41 9.57 19.89
N PRO A 316 -2.26 9.52 19.17
CA PRO A 316 -0.98 9.99 19.69
C PRO A 316 -1.04 11.44 20.20
N PRO A 317 -0.18 11.83 21.15
CA PRO A 317 -0.06 13.22 21.60
C PRO A 317 0.07 14.21 20.44
N GLY A 318 -0.62 15.35 20.54
CA GLY A 318 -0.67 16.35 19.46
C GLY A 318 -1.65 16.03 18.33
N THR A 319 -2.35 14.89 18.39
CA THR A 319 -3.38 14.53 17.39
C THR A 319 -4.72 14.21 18.04
N SER A 320 -5.79 14.38 17.27
CA SER A 320 -7.17 14.10 17.66
C SER A 320 -7.89 13.33 16.56
N ALA A 321 -8.85 12.52 16.98
CA ALA A 321 -9.69 11.75 16.07
C ALA A 321 -10.53 12.71 15.19
N ARG A 322 -10.40 12.58 13.87
CA ARG A 322 -11.13 13.36 12.88
C ARG A 322 -11.63 12.44 11.78
N GLU A 323 -12.88 12.61 11.38
CA GLU A 323 -13.42 11.91 10.21
C GLU A 323 -12.95 12.62 8.93
N MET A 324 -12.35 11.87 8.02
CA MET A 324 -11.81 12.41 6.78
C MET A 324 -12.10 11.46 5.61
N SER A 325 -12.31 12.06 4.43
CA SER A 325 -12.45 11.31 3.19
C SER A 325 -11.10 10.83 2.68
N ARG A 326 -11.09 9.65 2.04
CA ARG A 326 -9.91 9.09 1.41
C ARG A 326 -9.39 10.06 0.35
N HIS A 327 -8.12 10.43 0.42
CA HIS A 327 -7.45 11.07 -0.70
C HIS A 327 -7.13 9.99 -1.74
N VAL A 328 -7.82 10.01 -2.88
CA VAL A 328 -7.67 9.03 -3.96
C VAL A 328 -6.49 9.38 -4.86
N GLY A 329 -6.20 10.68 -5.02
CA GLY A 329 -5.15 11.18 -5.90
C GLY A 329 -5.33 10.68 -7.34
N SER A 330 -4.25 10.18 -7.93
CA SER A 330 -4.20 9.53 -9.25
C SER A 330 -4.64 8.06 -9.26
N SER A 331 -4.98 7.49 -8.10
CA SER A 331 -5.32 6.07 -7.98
C SER A 331 -6.78 5.76 -8.35
N GLY A 332 -7.10 4.48 -8.55
CA GLY A 332 -8.48 4.00 -8.71
C GLY A 332 -9.18 3.65 -7.39
N ALA A 333 -8.72 4.17 -6.25
CA ALA A 333 -9.27 3.82 -4.96
C ALA A 333 -10.73 4.31 -4.80
N SER A 334 -11.58 3.50 -4.19
CA SER A 334 -12.95 3.93 -3.89
C SER A 334 -12.96 5.00 -2.79
N MET A 335 -13.74 6.06 -3.01
CA MET A 335 -14.06 7.05 -1.98
C MET A 335 -14.68 6.37 -0.77
N ARG A 336 -14.07 6.57 0.40
CA ARG A 336 -14.53 6.10 1.70
C ARG A 336 -14.13 7.12 2.76
N THR A 337 -14.89 7.21 3.84
CA THR A 337 -14.51 7.97 5.03
C THR A 337 -13.82 7.06 6.04
N GLY A 338 -12.94 7.65 6.85
CA GLY A 338 -12.27 6.97 7.96
C GLY A 338 -11.99 7.96 9.09
N THR A 339 -12.09 7.48 10.33
CA THR A 339 -11.69 8.27 11.50
C THR A 339 -10.20 8.08 11.75
N VAL A 340 -9.41 9.13 11.53
CA VAL A 340 -7.95 9.14 11.62
C VAL A 340 -7.46 10.03 12.75
N CYS A 341 -6.24 9.82 13.21
CA CYS A 341 -5.57 10.74 14.13
C CYS A 341 -4.81 11.80 13.33
N ALA A 342 -5.43 12.97 13.22
CA ALA A 342 -4.87 14.14 12.55
C ALA A 342 -4.45 15.20 13.59
N PRO A 343 -3.49 16.09 13.30
CA PRO A 343 -3.04 17.14 14.22
C PRO A 343 -4.20 17.89 14.88
N SER A 344 -4.12 18.09 16.19
CA SER A 344 -5.13 18.79 17.00
C SER A 344 -5.10 20.30 16.86
N ALA A 345 -3.95 20.86 16.46
CA ALA A 345 -3.87 22.23 16.00
C ALA A 345 -4.47 22.29 14.59
N ALA A 346 -5.75 22.63 14.51
CA ALA A 346 -6.29 23.15 13.26
C ALA A 346 -5.77 24.59 13.12
N PRO A 347 -5.07 24.98 12.05
CA PRO A 347 -5.71 25.93 11.18
C PRO A 347 -6.95 25.22 10.62
N GLU A 348 -8.08 25.90 10.61
CA GLU A 348 -9.14 25.53 9.67
C GLU A 348 -8.52 25.29 8.28
N PRO A 349 -9.10 24.41 7.43
CA PRO A 349 -8.62 24.29 6.04
C PRO A 349 -8.41 25.70 5.49
N PRO A 350 -7.34 25.99 4.72
CA PRO A 350 -7.17 27.33 4.16
C PRO A 350 -8.41 27.61 3.30
N ARG A 351 -9.32 28.36 3.89
CA ARG A 351 -10.30 29.16 3.19
C ARG A 351 -9.53 30.48 3.04
N GLY A 352 -9.10 30.76 1.81
CA GLY A 352 -8.07 31.77 1.58
C GLY A 352 -7.45 31.81 0.18
N LEU A 353 -8.02 32.56 -0.76
CA LEU A 353 -7.30 33.17 -1.88
C LEU A 353 -6.40 34.29 -1.31
N CYS A 354 -5.10 34.14 -1.47
CA CYS A 354 -4.13 35.16 -1.08
C CYS A 354 -2.92 35.10 -2.02
N ALA A 355 -2.87 36.07 -2.91
CA ALA A 355 -1.78 36.33 -3.83
C ALA A 355 -1.53 37.84 -3.87
N ASP A 356 -0.30 38.24 -4.19
CA ASP A 356 0.07 39.64 -4.47
C ASP A 356 0.50 39.73 -5.94
N SER A 357 -0.43 39.37 -6.82
CA SER A 357 -0.14 39.10 -8.23
C SER A 357 -0.63 40.19 -9.18
N CYS A 358 -1.39 41.18 -8.71
CA CYS A 358 -1.77 42.34 -9.51
C CYS A 358 -0.69 43.43 -9.48
N ALA A 359 -0.76 44.39 -10.40
CA ALA A 359 0.28 45.40 -10.58
C ALA A 359 0.39 46.40 -9.41
N SER A 360 -0.71 46.61 -8.70
CA SER A 360 -0.79 47.51 -7.56
C SER A 360 -0.79 46.78 -6.21
N ALA A 361 -0.52 45.47 -6.19
CA ALA A 361 -0.52 44.69 -4.96
C ALA A 361 0.51 45.20 -3.93
N GLY A 362 0.12 45.28 -2.66
CA GLY A 362 1.02 45.64 -1.56
C GLY A 362 1.50 47.10 -1.59
N ASN A 363 0.71 47.99 -2.16
CA ASN A 363 0.98 49.43 -2.23
C ASN A 363 0.53 50.21 -0.97
N GLY A 364 -0.10 49.52 -0.02
CA GLY A 364 -0.69 50.07 1.20
C GLY A 364 -2.19 50.39 1.09
N THR A 365 -2.84 50.00 -0.01
CA THR A 365 -4.26 50.23 -0.28
C THR A 365 -4.89 48.93 -0.73
N CYS A 366 -5.97 48.49 -0.09
CA CYS A 366 -6.68 47.30 -0.52
C CYS A 366 -7.49 47.57 -1.80
N GLU A 367 -7.22 46.83 -2.87
CA GLU A 367 -7.77 47.07 -4.21
C GLU A 367 -8.34 45.82 -4.92
N ASP A 368 -8.47 44.69 -4.22
CA ASP A 368 -8.97 43.42 -4.79
C ASP A 368 -10.50 43.32 -4.95
N GLY A 369 -11.24 44.41 -4.69
CA GLY A 369 -12.70 44.45 -4.83
C GLY A 369 -13.49 43.66 -3.77
N GLY A 370 -12.81 43.07 -2.78
CA GLY A 370 -13.42 42.35 -1.66
C GLY A 370 -13.89 43.27 -0.52
N ALA A 371 -14.28 42.67 0.60
CA ALA A 371 -14.62 43.41 1.82
C ALA A 371 -13.45 44.32 2.26
N ASP A 372 -13.77 45.56 2.66
CA ASP A 372 -12.80 46.59 3.06
C ASP A 372 -11.84 47.10 1.95
N SER A 373 -12.13 46.75 0.68
CA SER A 373 -11.40 47.25 -0.48
C SER A 373 -11.83 48.67 -0.87
N VAL A 374 -10.84 49.53 -1.18
CA VAL A 374 -11.05 50.92 -1.59
C VAL A 374 -11.32 51.01 -3.10
N PHE A 375 -10.70 50.12 -3.89
CA PHE A 375 -10.86 50.01 -5.34
C PHE A 375 -11.00 48.53 -5.75
N SER A 376 -11.27 48.26 -7.03
CA SER A 376 -11.37 46.89 -7.57
C SER A 376 -10.41 46.69 -8.75
N ASP A 377 -9.23 47.33 -8.66
CA ASP A 377 -8.22 47.33 -9.72
C ASP A 377 -7.44 46.00 -9.76
N CYS A 378 -7.51 45.22 -8.69
CA CYS A 378 -6.99 43.88 -8.57
C CYS A 378 -8.11 42.84 -8.58
N ALA A 379 -7.83 41.63 -9.07
CA ALA A 379 -8.75 40.51 -8.95
C ALA A 379 -8.86 40.06 -7.48
N PHE A 380 -10.00 39.52 -7.07
CA PHE A 380 -10.24 39.12 -5.69
C PHE A 380 -9.15 38.19 -5.15
N GLY A 381 -8.62 38.52 -3.97
CA GLY A 381 -7.51 37.81 -3.35
C GLY A 381 -6.16 37.99 -4.02
N THR A 382 -6.00 38.90 -5.00
CA THR A 382 -4.71 39.17 -5.69
C THR A 382 -3.96 40.41 -5.22
N ASP A 383 -4.51 41.13 -4.25
CA ASP A 383 -3.87 42.21 -3.48
C ASP A 383 -3.90 41.90 -1.97
N CYS A 384 -3.52 40.68 -1.62
CA CYS A 384 -3.66 40.16 -0.26
C CYS A 384 -2.78 40.90 0.77
N GLY A 385 -1.63 41.44 0.35
CA GLY A 385 -0.71 42.19 1.19
C GLY A 385 -1.36 43.39 1.85
N ASP A 386 -2.32 44.02 1.16
CA ASP A 386 -3.09 45.15 1.67
C ASP A 386 -4.49 44.75 2.14
N CYS A 387 -5.12 43.77 1.49
CA CYS A 387 -6.51 43.34 1.75
C CYS A 387 -6.68 42.24 2.79
N GLY A 388 -5.61 41.52 3.12
CA GLY A 388 -5.69 40.26 3.85
C GLY A 388 -6.20 39.08 3.01
N VAL A 389 -6.19 37.91 3.62
CA VAL A 389 -6.57 36.62 3.00
C VAL A 389 -8.08 36.58 2.75
N ARG A 390 -8.51 36.07 1.58
CA ARG A 390 -9.93 36.05 1.15
C ARG A 390 -10.56 34.67 1.11
N ASP A 391 -11.77 34.46 1.58
CA ASP A 391 -12.42 33.15 1.44
C ASP A 391 -12.93 32.91 -0.01
N PRO A 392 -12.73 31.71 -0.61
CA PRO A 392 -13.23 31.42 -1.97
C PRO A 392 -14.76 31.50 -2.12
N GLY A 393 -15.50 31.46 -1.01
CA GLY A 393 -16.95 31.64 -0.98
C GLY A 393 -17.39 33.10 -0.81
N ASP A 394 -16.45 34.00 -0.51
CA ASP A 394 -16.67 35.44 -0.37
C ASP A 394 -16.17 36.20 -1.60
N GLU A 395 -15.80 35.49 -2.68
CA GLU A 395 -15.59 36.10 -3.99
C GLU A 395 -16.78 37.04 -4.25
N PRO A 396 -16.55 38.33 -4.56
CA PRO A 396 -17.62 39.23 -4.94
C PRO A 396 -18.23 38.64 -6.20
N MET A 397 -19.31 37.88 -5.99
CA MET A 397 -20.01 37.19 -7.05
C MET A 397 -20.43 38.25 -8.06
N SER A 398 -19.84 38.17 -9.25
CA SER A 398 -20.24 39.02 -10.38
C SER A 398 -21.65 38.69 -10.88
N CYS A 399 -22.29 37.69 -10.27
CA CYS A 399 -23.62 37.20 -10.61
C CYS A 399 -24.45 36.82 -9.38
N LEU A 400 -25.77 36.75 -9.54
CA LEU A 400 -26.75 36.46 -8.52
C LEU A 400 -27.19 34.99 -8.60
N ASP A 401 -27.31 34.32 -7.44
CA ASP A 401 -27.73 32.91 -7.33
C ASP A 401 -29.26 32.74 -7.42
N THR A 402 -29.74 31.51 -7.58
CA THR A 402 -31.18 31.21 -7.69
C THR A 402 -31.96 31.77 -6.48
N ARG A 403 -33.01 32.55 -6.75
CA ARG A 403 -33.88 33.32 -5.82
C ARG A 403 -33.30 34.60 -5.24
N GLU A 404 -32.12 35.01 -5.66
CA GLU A 404 -31.64 36.34 -5.31
C GLU A 404 -32.35 37.40 -6.16
N SER A 405 -32.71 38.52 -5.53
CA SER A 405 -33.42 39.60 -6.20
C SER A 405 -32.51 40.27 -7.21
N CYS A 406 -32.95 40.30 -8.46
CA CYS A 406 -32.21 40.87 -9.57
C CYS A 406 -32.97 42.10 -10.08
N ALA A 407 -32.29 43.22 -10.26
CA ALA A 407 -32.91 44.44 -10.78
C ALA A 407 -32.19 44.88 -12.05
N ALA A 408 -32.95 45.11 -13.12
CA ALA A 408 -32.47 45.65 -14.39
C ALA A 408 -31.31 44.85 -15.05
N GLY A 409 -31.52 43.54 -15.25
CA GLY A 409 -30.56 42.70 -15.99
C GLY A 409 -29.29 42.36 -15.20
N GLY A 410 -29.41 42.16 -13.88
CA GLY A 410 -28.34 41.56 -13.08
C GLY A 410 -27.89 40.23 -13.69
N THR A 411 -26.58 39.99 -13.70
CA THR A 411 -26.00 38.75 -14.21
C THR A 411 -26.49 37.64 -13.29
N CYS A 412 -27.49 36.85 -13.64
CA CYS A 412 -27.76 35.63 -12.88
C CYS A 412 -26.68 34.60 -13.21
N CYS A 413 -26.30 33.75 -12.26
CA CYS A 413 -25.20 32.83 -12.49
C CYS A 413 -25.55 31.73 -13.50
N GLY A 414 -24.60 31.39 -14.37
CA GLY A 414 -24.78 30.33 -15.39
C GLY A 414 -25.89 30.68 -16.39
N ASP A 415 -26.82 29.73 -16.56
CA ASP A 415 -27.96 29.85 -17.51
C ASP A 415 -29.26 30.34 -16.83
N LEU A 416 -29.15 30.92 -15.62
CA LEU A 416 -30.30 31.47 -14.90
C LEU A 416 -30.82 32.76 -15.57
N SER A 417 -32.13 32.95 -15.51
CA SER A 417 -32.81 34.16 -16.01
C SER A 417 -33.24 35.06 -14.85
N CYS A 418 -33.13 36.37 -15.04
CA CYS A 418 -33.72 37.35 -14.11
C CYS A 418 -35.18 37.62 -14.49
N ARG A 419 -36.14 37.05 -13.76
CA ARG A 419 -37.58 37.16 -14.06
C ARG A 419 -38.46 37.13 -12.81
N ASP A 420 -39.58 37.84 -12.85
CA ASP A 420 -40.66 37.74 -11.86
C ASP A 420 -41.19 36.29 -11.69
N GLY A 421 -41.56 35.96 -10.46
CA GLY A 421 -42.30 34.75 -10.08
C GLY A 421 -43.72 35.05 -9.60
N VAL A 422 -44.55 34.03 -9.44
CA VAL A 422 -45.91 34.22 -8.87
C VAL A 422 -45.86 34.61 -7.39
N THR A 423 -44.82 34.16 -6.69
CA THR A 423 -44.66 34.29 -5.24
C THR A 423 -43.50 35.20 -4.83
N PHE A 424 -42.80 35.78 -5.80
CA PHE A 424 -41.62 36.62 -5.61
C PHE A 424 -41.49 37.62 -6.75
N ASP A 425 -40.98 38.82 -6.44
CA ASP A 425 -40.61 39.83 -7.44
C ASP A 425 -39.34 39.38 -8.21
N ASP A 426 -38.84 40.16 -9.19
CA ASP A 426 -37.71 39.81 -10.05
C ASP A 426 -36.54 39.13 -9.31
N GLN A 427 -36.34 37.83 -9.60
CA GLN A 427 -35.30 37.00 -9.01
C GLN A 427 -34.62 36.14 -10.08
N CYS A 428 -33.41 35.67 -9.79
CA CYS A 428 -32.74 34.69 -10.63
C CYS A 428 -33.42 33.32 -10.52
N CYS A 429 -33.82 32.74 -11.64
CA CYS A 429 -34.62 31.53 -11.68
C CYS A 429 -34.29 30.66 -12.90
N VAL A 430 -34.73 29.41 -12.85
CA VAL A 430 -34.48 28.37 -13.85
C VAL A 430 -35.57 28.38 -14.91
N GLU A 431 -35.16 28.35 -16.18
CA GLU A 431 -36.07 28.31 -17.34
C GLU A 431 -36.70 26.93 -17.57
N ALA A 432 -37.70 26.87 -18.44
CA ALA A 432 -38.38 25.63 -18.79
C ALA A 432 -37.42 24.58 -19.37
N GLY A 433 -37.45 23.36 -18.83
CA GLY A 433 -36.64 22.22 -19.28
C GLY A 433 -35.35 22.01 -18.51
N ASP A 434 -34.93 22.98 -17.69
CA ASP A 434 -33.71 22.89 -16.90
C ASP A 434 -33.96 22.38 -15.48
N SER A 435 -32.87 22.00 -14.81
CA SER A 435 -32.91 21.25 -13.54
C SER A 435 -33.35 22.10 -12.36
N CYS A 436 -34.23 21.56 -11.53
CA CYS A 436 -34.75 22.21 -10.32
C CYS A 436 -34.84 21.22 -9.15
N THR A 437 -34.90 21.78 -7.93
CA THR A 437 -35.14 20.99 -6.70
C THR A 437 -36.56 21.19 -6.20
N THR A 438 -37.10 22.41 -6.35
CA THR A 438 -38.42 22.82 -5.86
C THR A 438 -39.05 23.82 -6.84
N GLY A 439 -40.38 23.99 -6.79
CA GLY A 439 -41.10 24.85 -7.74
C GLY A 439 -40.65 26.31 -7.72
N SER A 440 -40.20 26.82 -6.57
CA SER A 440 -39.66 28.17 -6.42
C SER A 440 -38.27 28.37 -7.03
N ASP A 441 -37.64 27.33 -7.58
CA ASP A 441 -36.43 27.49 -8.41
C ASP A 441 -36.78 27.94 -9.83
N CYS A 442 -38.00 27.66 -10.29
CA CYS A 442 -38.42 27.89 -11.67
C CYS A 442 -38.98 29.29 -11.88
N CYS A 443 -38.72 29.88 -13.06
CA CYS A 443 -39.23 31.20 -13.40
C CYS A 443 -40.77 31.25 -13.50
N GLY A 444 -41.33 32.43 -13.20
CA GLY A 444 -42.76 32.68 -13.35
C GLY A 444 -43.63 31.77 -12.45
N ALA A 445 -44.57 31.08 -13.08
CA ALA A 445 -45.48 30.12 -12.42
C ALA A 445 -45.09 28.65 -12.61
N MET A 446 -43.93 28.36 -13.19
CA MET A 446 -43.55 26.99 -13.55
C MET A 446 -43.37 26.09 -12.32
N ALA A 447 -43.61 24.78 -12.50
CA ALA A 447 -43.50 23.80 -11.43
C ALA A 447 -42.28 22.88 -11.64
N CYS A 448 -41.61 22.53 -10.55
CA CYS A 448 -40.55 21.53 -10.60
C CYS A 448 -41.15 20.11 -10.65
N VAL A 449 -41.14 19.49 -11.82
CA VAL A 449 -41.73 18.16 -12.05
C VAL A 449 -40.61 17.21 -12.46
N ALA A 450 -40.42 16.14 -11.68
CA ALA A 450 -39.35 15.17 -11.90
C ALA A 450 -37.93 15.79 -11.97
N GLY A 451 -37.70 16.87 -11.22
CA GLY A 451 -36.42 17.56 -11.16
C GLY A 451 -36.16 18.52 -12.32
N MET A 452 -37.17 18.85 -13.14
CA MET A 452 -37.07 19.83 -14.22
C MET A 452 -38.20 20.87 -14.15
N CYS A 453 -37.89 22.11 -14.52
CA CYS A 453 -38.88 23.17 -14.58
C CYS A 453 -39.84 22.92 -15.75
N ALA A 454 -41.11 22.69 -15.41
CA ALA A 454 -42.15 22.37 -16.37
C ALA A 454 -43.17 23.51 -16.44
N CYS A 455 -43.50 23.88 -17.68
CA CYS A 455 -44.58 24.78 -18.01
C CYS A 455 -45.95 24.24 -17.53
N HIS A 456 -46.94 25.12 -17.55
CA HIS A 456 -48.31 24.85 -17.16
C HIS A 456 -49.26 24.70 -18.36
N SER A 457 -50.26 23.83 -18.20
CA SER A 457 -51.32 23.65 -19.20
C SER A 457 -52.32 24.80 -19.19
N ALA A 458 -53.12 24.92 -20.25
CA ALA A 458 -54.16 25.95 -20.36
C ALA A 458 -55.10 25.95 -19.13
N GLY A 459 -55.45 27.14 -18.64
CA GLY A 459 -56.28 27.37 -17.45
C GLY A 459 -55.50 27.46 -16.13
N ARG A 460 -54.18 27.28 -16.14
CA ARG A 460 -53.31 27.45 -14.97
C ARG A 460 -52.72 28.85 -14.90
N THR A 461 -52.30 29.24 -13.70
CA THR A 461 -51.68 30.54 -13.42
C THR A 461 -50.37 30.71 -14.17
N CYS A 462 -50.08 31.93 -14.61
CA CYS A 462 -48.84 32.31 -15.27
C CYS A 462 -48.51 33.77 -14.98
N VAL A 463 -47.23 34.11 -15.14
CA VAL A 463 -46.69 35.48 -15.09
C VAL A 463 -46.28 35.92 -16.49
N ALA A 464 -45.74 35.01 -17.30
CA ALA A 464 -45.34 35.28 -18.68
C ALA A 464 -45.72 34.13 -19.62
N ASP A 465 -45.69 34.39 -20.93
CA ASP A 465 -46.02 33.41 -21.97
C ASP A 465 -45.18 32.13 -21.87
N ALA A 466 -43.92 32.24 -21.45
CA ALA A 466 -43.01 31.09 -21.27
C ALA A 466 -43.45 30.12 -20.18
N ASP A 467 -44.35 30.54 -19.28
CA ASP A 467 -44.88 29.67 -18.22
C ASP A 467 -45.92 28.69 -18.78
N CYS A 468 -46.40 28.90 -20.01
CA CYS A 468 -47.48 28.14 -20.63
C CYS A 468 -46.94 27.14 -21.65
N CYS A 469 -47.31 25.86 -21.52
CA CYS A 469 -46.87 24.81 -22.45
C CYS A 469 -47.40 25.00 -23.88
N SER A 470 -48.46 25.78 -24.02
CA SER A 470 -49.07 26.18 -25.28
C SER A 470 -49.81 27.49 -25.08
N GLY A 471 -49.74 28.39 -26.07
CA GLY A 471 -50.45 29.66 -26.03
C GLY A 471 -49.75 30.74 -25.22
N SER A 472 -50.49 31.76 -24.78
CA SER A 472 -49.93 32.94 -24.10
C SER A 472 -50.54 33.13 -22.71
N CYS A 473 -49.81 33.83 -21.85
CA CYS A 473 -50.29 34.22 -20.54
C CYS A 473 -51.24 35.41 -20.68
N ASN A 474 -52.54 35.16 -20.53
CA ASN A 474 -53.55 36.21 -20.63
C ASN A 474 -54.22 36.45 -19.27
N SER A 475 -54.03 37.66 -18.73
CA SER A 475 -54.58 38.07 -17.43
C SER A 475 -54.20 37.10 -16.29
N GLY A 476 -52.94 36.64 -16.29
CA GLY A 476 -52.40 35.72 -15.28
C GLY A 476 -52.83 34.25 -15.46
N THR A 477 -53.39 33.87 -16.61
CA THR A 477 -53.80 32.49 -16.91
C THR A 477 -53.35 32.05 -18.30
N CYS A 478 -52.79 30.85 -18.42
CA CYS A 478 -52.41 30.24 -19.71
C CYS A 478 -53.64 29.99 -20.57
N ARG A 479 -53.63 30.45 -21.83
CA ARG A 479 -54.76 30.31 -22.75
C ARG A 479 -54.40 29.73 -24.10
#